data_AF-A0A7Y9ZCT5-F1
#
_entry.id   AF-A0A7Y9ZCT5-F1
#
_cell.length_a   1.000
_cell.length_b   1.000
_cell.length_c   1.000
_cell.angle_alpha   90.00
_cell.angle_beta   90.00
_cell.angle_gamma   90.00
#
_symmetry.space_group_name_H-M   'P 1'
#
loop_
_entity.id
_entity.type
_entity.pdbx_description
1 polymer ?
#
loop_
_entity_poly.entity_id
_entity_poly.type
_entity_poly.pdbx_seq_one_letter_code
_entity_poly.pdbx_strand_id
1 'polypeptide(L)'
;MVSESRAAVVKLLKARGAKARRGHLRIAVGDLFWYVDPRADGVGRNAYLVLEVGCWTPAAAPEPDGGAVDCPLLVDVPLEDLIADTTRLLDLITSIGDLATLGARLDELPGALVDQSLRDLLGA
;
A
#
# COMPACT_ATOMS: atom_id res chain seq x y z
N MET A 1 -6.57 -13.68 17.38
CA MET A 1 -5.39 -12.88 17.80
C MET A 1 -4.86 -12.05 16.62
N VAL A 2 -4.09 -10.97 16.85
CA VAL A 2 -3.55 -10.10 15.78
C VAL A 2 -2.73 -10.89 14.74
N SER A 3 -2.03 -11.95 15.17
CA SER A 3 -1.30 -12.87 14.28
C SER A 3 -2.18 -13.61 13.27
N GLU A 4 -3.32 -14.17 13.70
CA GLU A 4 -4.28 -14.85 12.84
C GLU A 4 -4.98 -13.86 11.90
N SER A 5 -5.29 -12.68 12.42
CA SER A 5 -5.88 -11.56 11.67
C SER A 5 -4.94 -11.14 10.53
N ARG A 6 -3.64 -11.02 10.83
CA ARG A 6 -2.60 -10.71 9.85
C ARG A 6 -2.49 -11.81 8.79
N ALA A 7 -2.55 -13.07 9.19
CA ALA A 7 -2.49 -14.19 8.25
C ALA A 7 -3.68 -14.20 7.27
N ALA A 8 -4.89 -13.85 7.73
CA ALA A 8 -6.06 -13.71 6.87
C ALA A 8 -5.89 -12.59 5.83
N VAL A 9 -5.40 -11.42 6.26
CA VAL A 9 -5.10 -10.30 5.34
C VAL A 9 -4.04 -10.70 4.33
N VAL A 10 -2.91 -11.29 4.76
CA VAL A 10 -1.84 -11.77 3.85
C VAL A 10 -2.37 -12.78 2.84
N LYS A 11 -3.25 -13.70 3.25
CA LYS A 11 -3.88 -14.68 2.35
C LYS A 11 -4.72 -13.95 1.28
N LEU A 12 -5.50 -12.96 1.67
CA LEU A 12 -6.29 -12.13 0.75
C LEU A 12 -5.39 -11.36 -0.22
N LEU A 13 -4.34 -10.67 0.27
CA LEU A 13 -3.38 -9.94 -0.56
C LEU A 13 -2.77 -10.85 -1.65
N LYS A 14 -2.32 -12.05 -1.27
CA LYS A 14 -1.76 -13.04 -2.22
C LYS A 14 -2.80 -13.53 -3.22
N ALA A 15 -4.03 -13.80 -2.77
CA ALA A 15 -5.12 -14.20 -3.67
C ALA A 15 -5.48 -13.10 -4.68
N ARG A 16 -5.23 -11.84 -4.32
CA ARG A 16 -5.43 -10.65 -5.16
C ARG A 16 -4.19 -10.26 -5.99
N GLY A 17 -3.18 -11.12 -6.04
CA GLY A 17 -2.03 -10.97 -6.94
C GLY A 17 -0.77 -10.37 -6.32
N ALA A 18 -0.74 -10.11 -5.01
CA ALA A 18 0.46 -9.64 -4.33
C ALA A 18 1.55 -10.74 -4.33
N LYS A 19 2.77 -10.37 -4.74
CA LYS A 19 3.93 -11.27 -4.81
C LYS A 19 5.06 -10.73 -3.95
N ALA A 20 5.85 -11.64 -3.38
CA ALA A 20 7.00 -11.26 -2.58
C ALA A 20 8.10 -10.62 -3.44
N ARG A 21 8.62 -9.47 -3.01
CA ARG A 21 9.77 -8.77 -3.57
C ARG A 21 10.56 -8.18 -2.41
N ARG A 22 11.85 -8.56 -2.30
CA ARG A 22 12.75 -8.08 -1.22
C ARG A 22 12.21 -8.27 0.21
N GLY A 23 11.34 -9.27 0.43
CA GLY A 23 10.73 -9.53 1.74
C GLY A 23 9.34 -8.92 1.93
N HIS A 24 8.89 -8.08 1.00
CA HIS A 24 7.62 -7.34 1.07
C HIS A 24 6.62 -7.82 0.03
N LEU A 25 5.33 -7.65 0.29
CA LEU A 25 4.30 -7.97 -0.70
C LEU A 25 4.08 -6.79 -1.64
N ARG A 26 4.06 -7.06 -2.94
CA ARG A 26 3.91 -6.05 -3.98
C ARG A 26 2.94 -6.48 -5.07
N ILE A 27 2.14 -5.56 -5.57
CA ILE A 27 1.24 -5.70 -6.71
C ILE A 27 1.73 -4.76 -7.81
N ALA A 28 1.99 -5.29 -9.00
CA ALA A 28 2.30 -4.48 -10.17
C ALA A 28 0.99 -4.13 -10.90
N VAL A 29 0.78 -2.85 -11.20
CA VAL A 29 -0.43 -2.32 -11.84
C VAL A 29 0.03 -1.30 -12.86
N GLY A 30 -0.04 -1.65 -14.16
CA GLY A 30 0.53 -0.81 -15.22
C GLY A 30 2.02 -0.50 -14.96
N ASP A 31 2.34 0.79 -14.87
CA ASP A 31 3.67 1.34 -14.62
C ASP A 31 3.96 1.60 -13.13
N LEU A 32 2.98 1.33 -12.26
CA LEU A 32 3.08 1.50 -10.82
C LEU A 32 3.26 0.17 -10.09
N PHE A 33 3.94 0.26 -8.95
CA PHE A 33 4.17 -0.86 -8.05
C PHE A 33 3.68 -0.50 -6.65
N TRP A 34 2.67 -1.23 -6.19
CA TRP A 34 2.02 -1.05 -4.91
C TRP A 34 2.56 -2.05 -3.89
N TYR A 35 3.25 -1.58 -2.86
CA TYR A 35 3.67 -2.39 -1.71
C TYR A 35 2.55 -2.42 -0.68
N VAL A 36 2.24 -3.59 -0.12
CA VAL A 36 1.06 -3.82 0.74
C VAL A 36 1.41 -4.69 1.94
N ASP A 37 1.65 -4.08 3.09
CA ASP A 37 2.15 -4.79 4.28
C ASP A 37 1.19 -4.61 5.48
N PRO A 38 0.58 -5.71 6.00
CA PRO A 38 -0.22 -5.63 7.20
C PRO A 38 0.68 -5.54 8.44
N ARG A 39 0.55 -4.44 9.16
CA ARG A 39 1.31 -4.09 10.37
C ARG A 39 0.37 -4.08 11.58
N ALA A 40 0.88 -4.52 12.73
CA ALA A 40 0.20 -4.30 14.00
C ALA A 40 0.53 -2.88 14.49
N ASP A 41 -0.50 -2.12 14.87
CA ASP A 41 -0.34 -0.82 15.49
C ASP A 41 -0.83 -0.86 16.95
N GLY A 42 -0.12 -0.15 17.82
CA GLY A 42 -0.32 -0.20 19.27
C GLY A 42 0.36 -1.40 19.97
N VAL A 43 0.06 -1.56 21.26
CA VAL A 43 0.70 -2.56 22.14
C VAL A 43 -0.32 -3.39 22.92
N GLY A 44 0.03 -4.65 23.20
CA GLY A 44 -0.76 -5.53 24.05
C GLY A 44 -2.12 -5.91 23.45
N ARG A 45 -3.15 -5.99 24.30
CA ARG A 45 -4.50 -6.46 23.91
C ARG A 45 -5.29 -5.46 23.06
N ASN A 46 -4.84 -4.22 22.99
CA ASN A 46 -5.48 -3.14 22.23
C ASN A 46 -4.82 -2.93 20.87
N ALA A 47 -3.81 -3.74 20.51
CA ALA A 47 -3.19 -3.64 19.20
C ALA A 47 -4.20 -3.99 18.09
N TYR A 48 -4.24 -3.17 17.05
CA TYR A 48 -5.11 -3.34 15.89
C TYR A 48 -4.27 -3.49 14.62
N LEU A 49 -4.91 -3.87 13.51
CA LEU A 49 -4.21 -3.99 12.23
C LEU A 49 -4.39 -2.74 11.39
N VAL A 50 -3.28 -2.32 10.81
CA VAL A 50 -3.20 -1.31 9.77
C VAL A 50 -2.65 -1.98 8.52
N LEU A 51 -3.19 -1.63 7.37
CA LEU A 51 -2.60 -1.97 6.08
C LEU A 51 -1.76 -0.78 5.61
N GLU A 52 -0.44 -0.95 5.68
CA GLU A 52 0.53 0.01 5.17
C GLU A 52 0.64 -0.20 3.66
N VAL A 53 0.39 0.86 2.88
CA VAL A 53 0.39 0.81 1.42
C VAL A 53 1.32 1.86 0.87
N GLY A 54 2.30 1.41 0.07
CA GLY A 54 3.24 2.27 -0.61
C GLY A 54 3.06 2.22 -2.12
N CYS A 55 3.27 3.33 -2.83
CA CYS A 55 3.34 3.35 -4.29
C CYS A 55 4.68 3.84 -4.79
N TRP A 56 5.27 3.10 -5.72
CA TRP A 56 6.51 3.42 -6.39
C TRP A 56 6.39 3.28 -7.90
N THR A 57 7.15 4.10 -8.63
CA THR A 57 7.35 3.99 -10.08
C THR A 57 8.84 4.00 -10.40
N PRO A 58 9.31 3.30 -11.45
CA PRO A 58 10.71 3.35 -11.87
C PRO A 58 11.24 4.75 -12.17
N ALA A 59 10.37 5.74 -12.43
CA ALA A 59 10.76 7.14 -12.60
C ALA A 59 11.27 7.79 -11.29
N ALA A 60 10.91 7.24 -10.11
CA ALA A 60 11.33 7.73 -8.80
C ALA A 60 12.39 6.79 -8.19
N ALA A 61 13.52 6.62 -8.89
CA ALA A 61 14.61 5.76 -8.44
C ALA A 61 15.23 6.23 -7.11
N PRO A 62 15.74 5.31 -6.25
CA PRO A 62 15.86 3.86 -6.45
C PRO A 62 14.58 3.05 -6.19
N GLU A 63 14.58 1.75 -6.52
CA GLU A 63 13.52 0.81 -6.08
C GLU A 63 13.55 0.67 -4.55
N PRO A 64 12.40 0.72 -3.86
CA PRO A 64 12.33 0.55 -2.41
C PRO A 64 12.96 -0.77 -1.94
N ASP A 65 13.71 -0.72 -0.85
CA ASP A 65 14.31 -1.88 -0.19
C ASP A 65 13.45 -2.35 1.00
N GLY A 66 12.94 -1.41 1.81
CA GLY A 66 12.17 -1.62 3.03
C GLY A 66 10.66 -1.73 2.85
N GLY A 67 10.17 -1.87 1.62
CA GLY A 67 8.75 -2.08 1.34
C GLY A 67 7.95 -0.79 1.22
N ALA A 68 6.75 -0.76 1.80
CA ALA A 68 5.84 0.37 1.68
C ALA A 68 6.39 1.66 2.29
N VAL A 69 7.01 1.59 3.48
CA VAL A 69 7.61 2.76 4.16
C VAL A 69 8.68 3.50 3.35
N ASP A 70 9.35 2.82 2.43
CA ASP A 70 10.39 3.39 1.56
C ASP A 70 9.82 3.92 0.22
N CYS A 71 8.50 3.83 0.01
CA CYS A 71 7.87 4.30 -1.21
C CYS A 71 7.65 5.82 -1.21
N PRO A 72 7.78 6.50 -2.36
CA PRO A 72 7.49 7.93 -2.49
C PRO A 72 6.05 8.34 -2.16
N LEU A 73 5.11 7.40 -2.19
CA LEU A 73 3.79 7.56 -1.59
C LEU A 73 3.62 6.49 -0.52
N LEU A 74 3.12 6.89 0.64
CA LEU A 74 2.82 6.02 1.77
C LEU A 74 1.46 6.38 2.37
N VAL A 75 0.60 5.38 2.61
CA VAL A 75 -0.66 5.55 3.32
C VAL A 75 -0.89 4.40 4.29
N ASP A 76 -1.31 4.72 5.50
CA ASP A 76 -1.71 3.77 6.53
C ASP A 76 -3.22 3.71 6.62
N VAL A 77 -3.81 2.53 6.38
CA VAL A 77 -5.26 2.33 6.43
C VAL A 77 -5.62 1.42 7.61
N PRO A 78 -6.26 1.94 8.68
CA PRO A 78 -6.81 1.11 9.75
C PRO A 78 -7.81 0.10 9.18
N LEU A 79 -7.73 -1.15 9.64
CA LEU A 79 -8.65 -2.22 9.23
C LEU A 79 -9.63 -2.52 10.36
N GLU A 80 -10.85 -2.00 10.25
CA GLU A 80 -11.93 -2.32 11.19
C GLU A 80 -12.60 -3.65 10.78
N ASP A 81 -12.91 -3.79 9.49
CA ASP A 81 -13.26 -5.07 8.86
C ASP A 81 -12.11 -5.53 7.96
N LEU A 82 -11.32 -6.48 8.47
CA LEU A 82 -10.12 -6.98 7.82
C LEU A 82 -10.31 -7.37 6.36
N ILE A 83 -11.46 -7.96 6.01
CA ILE A 83 -11.69 -8.48 4.66
C ILE A 83 -12.31 -7.40 3.78
N ALA A 84 -13.33 -6.70 4.27
CA ALA A 84 -14.01 -5.69 3.49
C ALA A 84 -13.09 -4.48 3.21
N ASP A 85 -12.36 -4.00 4.23
CA ASP A 85 -11.47 -2.85 4.09
C ASP A 85 -10.27 -3.16 3.20
N THR A 86 -9.63 -4.33 3.39
CA THR A 86 -8.55 -4.77 2.49
C THR A 86 -9.06 -4.91 1.06
N THR A 87 -10.24 -5.51 0.85
CA THR A 87 -10.81 -5.68 -0.49
C THR A 87 -11.05 -4.32 -1.16
N ARG A 88 -11.70 -3.40 -0.46
CA ARG A 88 -11.99 -2.04 -0.96
C ARG A 88 -10.71 -1.28 -1.30
N LEU A 89 -9.70 -1.34 -0.44
CA LEU A 89 -8.42 -0.68 -0.69
C LEU A 89 -7.70 -1.30 -1.91
N LEU A 90 -7.72 -2.63 -2.02
CA LEU A 90 -7.14 -3.31 -3.18
C LEU A 90 -7.87 -2.97 -4.47
N ASP A 91 -9.20 -2.94 -4.48
CA ASP A 91 -9.99 -2.52 -5.65
C ASP A 91 -9.62 -1.09 -6.09
N LEU A 92 -9.43 -0.18 -5.12
CA LEU A 92 -8.95 1.17 -5.38
C LEU A 92 -7.55 1.18 -5.99
N ILE A 93 -6.53 0.70 -5.28
CA ILE A 93 -5.13 0.85 -5.74
C ILE A 93 -4.84 0.04 -7.02
N THR A 94 -5.52 -1.09 -7.23
CA THR A 94 -5.38 -1.88 -8.47
C THR A 94 -6.09 -1.27 -9.68
N SER A 95 -6.91 -0.24 -9.46
CA SER A 95 -7.46 0.59 -10.54
C SER A 95 -6.57 1.79 -10.89
N ILE A 96 -5.45 2.00 -10.19
CA ILE A 96 -4.50 3.09 -10.40
C ILE A 96 -3.18 2.51 -10.93
N GLY A 97 -2.98 2.61 -12.25
CA GLY A 97 -1.86 1.95 -12.94
C GLY A 97 -0.80 2.88 -13.54
N ASP A 98 -0.99 4.20 -13.47
CA ASP A 98 -0.06 5.19 -14.02
C ASP A 98 -0.08 6.49 -13.20
N LEU A 99 0.93 7.34 -13.41
CA LEU A 99 1.10 8.59 -12.67
C LEU A 99 -0.04 9.59 -12.92
N ALA A 100 -0.60 9.61 -14.12
CA ALA A 100 -1.70 10.52 -14.44
C ALA A 100 -2.96 10.17 -13.64
N THR A 101 -3.31 8.89 -13.59
CA THR A 101 -4.43 8.35 -12.81
C THR A 101 -4.16 8.52 -11.32
N LEU A 102 -2.93 8.31 -10.87
CA LEU A 102 -2.54 8.53 -9.47
C LEU A 102 -2.73 9.99 -9.05
N GLY A 103 -2.23 10.93 -9.85
CA GLY A 103 -2.38 12.37 -9.57
C GLY A 103 -3.85 12.80 -9.54
N ALA A 104 -4.67 12.29 -10.46
CA ALA A 104 -6.09 12.62 -10.55
C ALA A 104 -6.94 12.05 -9.40
N ARG A 105 -6.45 11.03 -8.68
CA ARG A 105 -7.20 10.28 -7.66
C ARG A 105 -6.51 10.23 -6.31
N LEU A 106 -5.53 11.13 -6.09
CA LEU A 106 -4.74 11.15 -4.86
C LEU A 106 -5.62 11.47 -3.63
N ASP A 107 -6.70 12.22 -3.83
CA ASP A 107 -7.70 12.55 -2.81
C ASP A 107 -8.52 11.33 -2.33
N GLU A 108 -8.58 10.25 -3.12
CA GLU A 108 -9.18 8.97 -2.72
C GLU A 108 -8.29 8.18 -1.74
N LEU A 109 -7.05 8.63 -1.50
CA LEU A 109 -6.10 8.06 -0.53
C LEU A 109 -5.91 9.03 0.65
N PRO A 110 -6.91 9.19 1.54
CA PRO A 110 -6.84 10.15 2.63
C PRO A 110 -5.68 9.83 3.58
N GLY A 111 -4.91 10.86 3.93
CA GLY A 111 -3.73 10.72 4.79
C GLY A 111 -2.48 10.23 4.06
N ALA A 112 -2.51 10.09 2.73
CA ALA A 112 -1.32 9.77 1.95
C ALA A 112 -0.21 10.81 2.15
N LEU A 113 0.95 10.32 2.56
CA LEU A 113 2.21 11.05 2.54
C LEU A 113 2.80 10.91 1.15
N VAL A 114 3.19 12.03 0.54
CA VAL A 114 3.76 12.08 -0.81
C VAL A 114 5.07 12.84 -0.75
N ASP A 115 6.15 12.15 -1.10
CA ASP A 115 7.48 12.71 -1.18
C ASP A 115 7.61 13.73 -2.29
N GLN A 116 8.58 14.65 -2.15
CA GLN A 116 8.81 15.69 -3.15
C GLN A 116 9.11 15.13 -4.54
N SER A 117 9.87 14.03 -4.62
CA SER A 117 10.21 13.37 -5.90
C SER A 117 8.97 12.92 -6.67
N LEU A 118 7.93 12.44 -5.98
CA LEU A 118 6.69 12.05 -6.61
C LEU A 118 5.82 13.28 -6.95
N ARG A 119 5.81 14.33 -6.12
CA ARG A 119 5.13 15.58 -6.46
C ARG A 119 5.67 16.19 -7.76
N ASP A 120 6.99 16.22 -7.92
CA ASP A 120 7.65 16.70 -9.12
C ASP A 120 7.20 15.91 -10.37
N LEU A 121 7.06 14.58 -10.24
CA LEU A 121 6.58 13.71 -11.32
C LEU A 121 5.08 13.89 -11.63
N LEU A 122 4.28 14.28 -10.64
CA LEU A 122 2.86 14.58 -10.79
C LEU A 122 2.59 16.00 -11.32
N GLY A 123 3.61 16.87 -11.34
CA GLY A 123 3.49 18.27 -11.74
C GLY A 123 2.86 19.17 -10.67
N ALA A 124 3.05 18.83 -9.39
CA ALA A 124 2.49 19.51 -8.22
C ALA A 124 3.54 20.31 -7.42
#